data_AF-A0A139N3B7-F1
#
_entry.id   AF-A0A139N3B7-F1
#
_cell.length_a   1.000
_cell.length_b   1.000
_cell.length_c   1.000
_cell.angle_alpha   90.00
_cell.angle_beta   90.00
_cell.angle_gamma   90.00
#
_symmetry.space_group_name_H-M   'P 1'
#
loop_
_entity.id
_entity.type
_entity.pdbx_description
1 polymer ?
#
loop_
_entity_poly.entity_id
_entity_poly.type
_entity_poly.pdbx_seq_one_letter_code
_entity_poly.pdbx_strand_id
1 'polypeptide(L)'
;MIGAPLLFSFHYHQEEVEIERIETAYRVSFSVFIRFFALVDLAFSKIYPLGTIVELDKELLPTELVEQFASEEMDFYAVLSGRRLQLDSQSYIDYAGHVYPYGMRFDTLPLYISNLFIKRVISEGYSDAKDSQHCDKELREFYFKGSVYSTIYDVEVANED
;
A
#
# COMPACT_ATOMS: atom_id res chain seq x y z
N MET A 1 22.68 -3.30 -21.74
CA MET A 1 21.73 -2.19 -21.96
C MET A 1 22.00 -1.17 -20.87
N ILE A 2 22.57 -0.02 -21.21
CA ILE A 2 22.86 1.08 -20.27
C ILE A 2 21.69 2.06 -20.41
N GLY A 3 20.85 2.17 -19.38
CA GLY A 3 19.69 3.05 -19.38
C GLY A 3 20.07 4.46 -18.94
N ALA A 4 19.57 5.49 -19.64
CA ALA A 4 19.66 6.85 -19.14
C ALA A 4 18.87 6.96 -17.81
N PRO A 5 19.46 7.52 -16.75
CA PRO A 5 18.78 7.66 -15.47
C PRO A 5 17.56 8.57 -15.61
N LEU A 6 16.53 8.27 -14.81
CA LEU A 6 15.47 9.24 -14.50
C LEU A 6 15.92 9.99 -13.25
N LEU A 7 16.04 11.31 -13.37
CA LEU A 7 16.33 12.18 -12.23
C LEU A 7 15.03 12.86 -11.81
N PHE A 8 14.77 12.87 -10.51
CA PHE A 8 13.58 13.48 -9.93
C PHE A 8 14.01 14.62 -9.01
N SER A 9 13.55 15.83 -9.31
CA SER A 9 13.76 17.02 -8.51
C SER A 9 12.42 17.48 -7.94
N PHE A 10 12.33 17.57 -6.61
CA PHE A 10 11.10 17.94 -5.91
C PHE A 10 11.14 19.43 -5.56
N HIS A 11 10.22 20.19 -6.14
CA HIS A 11 10.04 21.63 -5.91
C HIS A 11 8.85 21.85 -4.98
N TYR A 12 9.03 21.60 -3.69
CA TYR A 12 7.95 21.60 -2.69
C TYR A 12 7.15 22.90 -2.62
N HIS A 13 7.80 24.07 -2.75
CA HIS A 13 7.09 25.36 -2.74
C HIS A 13 6.19 25.57 -3.95
N GLN A 14 6.52 24.94 -5.07
CA GLN A 14 5.76 25.02 -6.32
C GLN A 14 4.80 23.84 -6.48
N GLU A 15 4.83 22.87 -5.56
CA GLU A 15 4.11 21.60 -5.65
C GLU A 15 4.32 20.89 -7.00
N GLU A 16 5.56 20.90 -7.49
CA GLU A 16 5.94 20.32 -8.77
C GLU A 16 7.08 19.32 -8.63
N VAL A 17 7.02 18.24 -9.42
CA VAL A 17 8.15 17.34 -9.65
C VAL A 17 8.66 17.59 -11.06
N GLU A 18 9.97 17.84 -11.16
CA GLU A 18 10.69 17.83 -12.42
C GLU A 18 11.29 16.44 -12.64
N ILE A 19 10.97 15.84 -13.78
CA ILE A 19 11.45 14.53 -14.21
C ILE A 19 12.36 14.74 -15.42
N GLU A 20 13.65 14.50 -15.24
CA GLU A 20 14.65 14.64 -16.29
C GLU A 20 15.05 13.28 -16.83
N ARG A 21 15.09 13.17 -18.17
CA ARG A 21 15.59 12.02 -18.89
C ARG A 21 16.40 12.48 -20.10
N ILE A 22 17.68 12.12 -20.13
CA ILE A 22 18.63 12.49 -21.19
C ILE A 22 18.76 14.03 -21.27
N GLU A 23 18.06 14.68 -22.20
CA GLU A 23 18.10 16.13 -22.45
C GLU A 23 16.69 16.72 -22.39
N THR A 24 15.72 15.98 -21.84
CA THR A 24 14.34 16.44 -21.71
C THR A 24 13.93 16.45 -20.26
N ALA A 25 13.48 17.61 -19.79
CA ALA A 25 12.88 17.79 -18.48
C ALA A 25 11.37 18.02 -18.66
N TYR A 26 10.57 17.33 -17.85
CA TYR A 26 9.13 17.50 -17.77
C TYR A 26 8.78 17.94 -16.36
N ARG A 27 7.90 18.94 -16.23
CA ARG A 27 7.35 19.35 -14.94
C ARG A 27 5.90 18.90 -14.85
N VAL A 28 5.57 18.28 -13.73
CA VAL A 28 4.21 17.85 -13.41
C VAL A 28 3.89 18.30 -11.99
N SER A 29 2.63 18.66 -11.75
CA SER A 29 2.15 18.94 -10.39
C SER A 29 2.24 17.67 -9.52
N PHE A 30 2.41 17.85 -8.21
CA PHE A 30 2.40 16.77 -7.22
C PHE A 30 1.15 15.88 -7.34
N SER A 31 -0.03 16.45 -7.57
CA SER A 31 -1.27 15.66 -7.73
C SER A 31 -1.19 14.66 -8.88
N VAL A 32 -0.72 15.09 -10.05
CA VAL A 32 -0.48 14.23 -11.22
C VAL A 32 0.59 13.18 -10.93
N PHE A 33 1.66 13.56 -10.23
CA PHE A 33 2.74 12.67 -9.87
C PHE A 33 2.30 11.57 -8.88
N ILE A 34 1.54 11.93 -7.84
CA ILE A 34 0.94 11.00 -6.88
C ILE A 34 -0.05 10.07 -7.58
N ARG A 35 -0.89 10.60 -8.48
CA ARG A 35 -1.81 9.77 -9.28
C ARG A 35 -1.06 8.78 -10.18
N PHE A 36 0.06 9.19 -10.76
CA PHE A 36 0.91 8.27 -11.53
C PHE A 36 1.44 7.13 -10.64
N PHE A 37 1.91 7.43 -9.43
CA PHE A 37 2.33 6.39 -8.48
C PHE A 37 1.18 5.47 -8.06
N ALA A 38 0.00 6.00 -7.80
CA ALA A 38 -1.19 5.20 -7.50
C ALA A 38 -1.52 4.19 -8.62
N LEU A 39 -1.37 4.60 -9.88
CA LEU A 39 -1.54 3.72 -11.04
C LEU A 39 -0.43 2.68 -11.14
N VAL A 40 0.82 3.06 -10.87
CA VAL A 40 1.97 2.13 -10.87
C VAL A 40 1.78 1.09 -9.76
N ASP A 41 1.39 1.49 -8.55
CA ASP A 41 1.10 0.55 -7.47
C ASP A 41 -0.03 -0.39 -7.87
N LEU A 42 -1.17 0.14 -8.35
CA LEU A 42 -2.30 -0.69 -8.77
C LEU A 42 -1.92 -1.70 -9.88
N ALA A 43 -1.02 -1.33 -10.80
CA ALA A 43 -0.57 -2.22 -11.87
C ALA A 43 0.40 -3.29 -11.40
N PHE A 44 1.32 -2.95 -10.50
CA PHE A 44 2.53 -3.76 -10.29
C PHE A 44 2.74 -4.23 -8.85
N SER A 45 2.07 -3.64 -7.85
CA SER A 45 2.25 -4.06 -6.46
C SER A 45 1.76 -5.49 -6.27
N LYS A 46 2.56 -6.31 -5.56
CA LYS A 46 2.19 -7.69 -5.27
C LYS A 46 0.93 -7.69 -4.41
N ILE A 47 -0.04 -8.53 -4.77
CA ILE A 47 -1.24 -8.80 -3.97
C ILE A 47 -1.01 -10.13 -3.28
N TYR A 48 -0.73 -10.11 -1.98
CA TYR A 48 -0.46 -11.33 -1.23
C TYR A 48 -1.73 -12.18 -1.08
N PRO A 49 -1.60 -13.51 -1.10
CA PRO A 49 -2.73 -14.40 -0.84
C PRO A 49 -3.24 -14.24 0.60
N LEU A 50 -4.53 -14.55 0.81
CA LEU A 50 -5.10 -14.57 2.15
C LEU A 50 -4.43 -15.65 3.03
N GLY A 51 -4.36 -15.40 4.33
CA GLY A 51 -3.63 -16.25 5.28
C GLY A 51 -2.11 -15.99 5.30
N THR A 52 -1.59 -15.09 4.46
CA THR A 52 -0.19 -14.66 4.53
C THR A 52 0.09 -14.02 5.88
N ILE A 53 1.22 -14.41 6.50
CA ILE A 53 1.76 -13.79 7.71
C ILE A 53 2.87 -12.83 7.31
N VAL A 54 2.74 -11.58 7.71
CA VAL A 54 3.69 -10.50 7.42
C VAL A 54 4.28 -9.92 8.68
N GLU A 55 5.51 -9.41 8.58
CA GLU A 55 6.10 -8.49 9.56
C GLU A 55 5.80 -7.07 9.11
N LEU A 56 5.20 -6.28 10.00
CA LEU A 56 4.95 -4.87 9.80
C LEU A 56 6.21 -4.06 10.13
N ASP A 57 6.44 -3.00 9.36
CA ASP A 57 7.56 -2.11 9.59
C ASP A 57 7.26 -1.14 10.73
N LYS A 58 7.83 -1.41 11.91
CA LYS A 58 7.70 -0.55 13.09
C LYS A 58 8.12 0.90 12.87
N GLU A 59 8.98 1.19 11.90
CA GLU A 59 9.44 2.55 11.61
C GLU A 59 8.36 3.38 10.90
N LEU A 60 7.37 2.71 10.31
CA LEU A 60 6.25 3.32 9.60
C LEU A 60 4.93 3.27 10.39
N LEU A 61 4.92 2.62 11.55
CA LEU A 61 3.73 2.50 12.40
C LEU A 61 3.63 3.65 13.41
N PRO A 62 2.41 4.01 13.85
CA PRO A 62 2.21 4.98 14.93
C PRO A 62 2.92 4.56 16.22
N THR A 63 3.53 5.52 16.92
CA THR A 63 4.29 5.28 18.15
C THR A 63 3.46 4.57 19.21
N GLU A 64 2.18 4.95 19.37
CA GLU A 64 1.30 4.34 20.36
C GLU A 64 1.10 2.84 20.10
N LEU A 65 0.99 2.45 18.82
CA LEU A 65 0.86 1.05 18.43
C LEU A 65 2.17 0.30 18.70
N VAL A 66 3.32 0.91 18.42
CA VAL A 66 4.64 0.33 18.70
C VAL A 66 4.83 0.09 20.19
N GLU A 67 4.44 1.04 21.04
CA GLU A 67 4.51 0.92 22.50
C GLU A 67 3.58 -0.17 23.04
N GLN A 68 2.36 -0.30 22.49
CA GLN A 68 1.43 -1.37 22.87
C GLN A 68 2.02 -2.76 22.59
N PHE A 69 2.52 -3.00 21.38
CA PHE A 69 3.17 -4.27 21.02
C PHE A 69 4.38 -4.56 21.92
N ALA A 70 5.20 -3.55 22.21
CA ALA A 70 6.35 -3.70 23.09
C ALA A 70 5.93 -4.05 24.54
N SER A 71 4.85 -3.46 25.04
CA SER A 71 4.33 -3.73 26.40
C SER A 71 3.78 -5.14 26.58
N GLU A 72 3.27 -5.74 25.50
CA GLU A 72 2.73 -7.10 25.48
C GLU A 72 3.77 -8.16 25.05
N GLU A 73 5.04 -7.76 24.87
CA GLU A 73 6.14 -8.62 24.36
C GLU A 73 5.79 -9.29 23.01
N MET A 74 5.04 -8.57 22.16
CA MET A 74 4.54 -9.09 20.91
C MET A 74 5.44 -8.73 19.73
N ASP A 75 5.57 -9.68 18.79
CA ASP A 75 6.10 -9.39 17.47
C ASP A 75 5.10 -8.58 16.63
N PHE A 76 5.60 -7.74 15.73
CA PHE A 76 4.81 -6.94 14.78
C PHE A 76 4.26 -7.77 13.63
N TYR A 77 3.71 -8.94 13.94
CA TYR A 77 3.20 -9.87 12.94
C TYR A 77 1.70 -9.74 12.77
N ALA A 78 1.25 -9.77 11.52
CA ALA A 78 -0.16 -9.79 11.17
C ALA A 78 -0.46 -10.91 10.19
N VAL A 79 -1.63 -11.53 10.34
CA VAL A 79 -2.21 -12.43 9.35
C VAL A 79 -3.21 -11.66 8.48
N LEU A 80 -3.00 -11.71 7.17
CA LEU A 80 -3.87 -11.02 6.19
C LEU A 80 -5.15 -11.84 5.98
N SER A 81 -6.31 -11.25 6.31
CA SER A 81 -7.63 -11.90 6.23
C SER A 81 -8.55 -11.28 5.18
N GLY A 82 -8.28 -10.06 4.75
CA GLY A 82 -8.93 -9.39 3.62
C GLY A 82 -7.89 -8.76 2.70
N ARG A 83 -8.24 -8.58 1.42
CA ARG A 83 -7.38 -7.98 0.40
C ARG A 83 -8.16 -6.98 -0.44
N ARG A 84 -7.52 -5.87 -0.82
CA ARG A 84 -8.04 -4.82 -1.69
C ARG A 84 -9.46 -4.42 -1.28
N LEU A 85 -9.65 -4.06 -0.01
CA LEU A 85 -10.97 -3.74 0.52
C LEU A 85 -11.36 -2.34 0.06
N GLN A 86 -12.37 -2.27 -0.80
CA GLN A 86 -12.92 -1.00 -1.25
C GLN A 86 -13.62 -0.31 -0.08
N LEU A 87 -13.17 0.90 0.29
CA LEU A 87 -13.73 1.67 1.40
C LEU A 87 -14.87 2.58 0.92
N ASP A 88 -14.71 3.17 -0.26
CA ASP A 88 -15.70 4.02 -0.92
C ASP A 88 -15.68 3.84 -2.45
N SER A 89 -16.31 4.74 -3.22
CA SER A 89 -16.38 4.63 -4.68
C SER A 89 -15.04 4.76 -5.43
N GLN A 90 -14.00 5.32 -4.81
CA GLN A 90 -12.73 5.70 -5.45
C GLN A 90 -11.48 5.21 -4.68
N SER A 91 -11.65 4.67 -3.46
CA SER A 91 -10.52 4.24 -2.64
C SER A 91 -10.62 2.79 -2.18
N TYR A 92 -9.46 2.14 -2.04
CA TYR A 92 -9.33 0.84 -1.38
C TYR A 92 -8.14 0.84 -0.42
N ILE A 93 -8.16 -0.08 0.54
CA ILE A 93 -6.97 -0.43 1.32
C ILE A 93 -6.45 -1.82 0.96
N ASP A 94 -5.12 -1.98 0.96
CA ASP A 94 -4.46 -3.19 0.46
C ASP A 94 -4.89 -4.45 1.21
N TYR A 95 -4.96 -4.40 2.55
CA TYR A 95 -5.39 -5.55 3.35
C TYR A 95 -6.16 -5.15 4.60
N ALA A 96 -6.98 -6.09 5.06
CA ALA A 96 -7.35 -6.21 6.46
C ALA A 96 -6.63 -7.41 7.03
N GLY A 97 -6.19 -7.30 8.27
CA GLY A 97 -5.55 -8.39 8.98
C GLY A 97 -5.81 -8.35 10.46
N HIS A 98 -5.22 -9.30 11.16
CA HIS A 98 -5.27 -9.38 12.60
C HIS A 98 -3.89 -9.68 13.13
N VAL A 99 -3.64 -9.27 14.36
CA VAL A 99 -2.35 -9.53 15.01
C VAL A 99 -2.16 -11.03 15.17
N TYR A 100 -0.99 -11.53 14.77
CA TYR A 100 -0.59 -12.93 14.94
C TYR A 100 0.03 -13.11 16.34
N PRO A 101 -0.23 -14.23 17.05
CA PRO A 101 -1.01 -15.41 16.65
C PRO A 101 -2.51 -15.32 17.02
N TYR A 102 -2.97 -14.20 17.57
CA TYR A 102 -4.33 -14.07 18.11
C TYR A 102 -5.43 -14.20 17.04
N GLY A 103 -5.17 -13.73 15.81
CA GLY A 103 -6.12 -13.81 14.72
C GLY A 103 -7.38 -12.97 14.95
N MET A 104 -8.47 -13.31 14.25
CA MET A 104 -9.73 -12.60 14.36
C MET A 104 -10.42 -12.92 15.69
N ARG A 105 -10.73 -11.88 16.47
CA ARG A 105 -11.57 -11.96 17.66
C ARG A 105 -12.78 -11.05 17.49
N PHE A 106 -13.90 -11.39 18.12
CA PHE A 106 -15.13 -10.58 18.02
C PHE A 106 -15.05 -9.24 18.76
N ASP A 107 -14.10 -9.11 19.68
CA ASP A 107 -13.86 -7.92 20.50
C ASP A 107 -12.80 -6.99 19.90
N THR A 108 -12.19 -7.34 18.76
CA THR A 108 -11.14 -6.53 18.12
C THR A 108 -11.50 -6.15 16.69
N LEU A 109 -11.15 -4.92 16.32
CA LEU A 109 -11.27 -4.45 14.94
C LEU A 109 -10.10 -5.01 14.11
N PRO A 110 -10.29 -5.23 12.80
CA PRO A 110 -9.19 -5.60 11.92
C PRO A 110 -8.17 -4.45 11.81
N LEU A 111 -6.91 -4.82 11.64
CA LEU A 111 -5.86 -3.90 11.22
C LEU A 111 -5.99 -3.63 9.73
N TYR A 112 -6.06 -2.36 9.39
CA TYR A 112 -6.04 -1.86 8.03
C TYR A 112 -4.59 -1.64 7.61
N ILE A 113 -4.11 -2.40 6.64
CA ILE A 113 -2.68 -2.52 6.32
C ILE A 113 -2.45 -2.15 4.85
N SER A 114 -1.62 -1.13 4.62
CA SER A 114 -1.06 -0.81 3.31
C SER A 114 0.12 -1.75 3.00
N ASN A 115 0.32 -2.05 1.71
CA ASN A 115 1.51 -2.76 1.23
C ASN A 115 2.81 -2.06 1.67
N LEU A 116 2.81 -0.72 1.82
CA LEU A 116 3.98 0.04 2.28
C LEU A 116 4.41 -0.30 3.70
N PHE A 117 3.48 -0.75 4.56
CA PHE A 117 3.79 -1.11 5.95
C PHE A 117 4.30 -2.54 6.09
N ILE A 118 4.36 -3.33 5.01
CA ILE A 118 4.86 -4.70 5.04
C ILE A 118 6.38 -4.68 4.86
N LYS A 119 7.11 -4.95 5.94
CA LYS A 119 8.57 -5.06 5.92
C LYS A 119 9.04 -6.32 5.21
N ARG A 120 8.41 -7.46 5.51
CA ARG A 120 8.65 -8.74 4.82
C ARG A 120 7.50 -9.72 5.03
N VAL A 121 7.43 -10.72 4.15
CA VAL A 121 6.58 -11.90 4.34
C VAL A 121 7.31 -12.93 5.20
N ILE A 122 6.65 -13.39 6.26
CA ILE A 122 7.14 -14.47 7.12
C ILE A 122 6.70 -15.82 6.56
N SER A 123 5.43 -15.92 6.14
CA SER A 123 4.87 -17.10 5.51
C SER A 123 3.79 -16.69 4.52
N GLU A 124 3.92 -17.12 3.27
CA GLU A 124 2.94 -16.80 2.23
C GLU A 124 1.72 -17.74 2.33
N GLY A 125 0.53 -17.18 2.21
CA GLY A 125 -0.72 -17.91 2.20
C GLY A 125 -0.90 -18.77 0.94
N TYR A 126 -1.95 -19.59 0.92
CA TYR A 126 -2.23 -20.43 -0.24
C TYR A 126 -2.70 -19.61 -1.44
N SER A 127 -2.13 -19.89 -2.61
CA SER A 127 -2.59 -19.35 -3.90
C SER A 127 -2.54 -20.44 -4.97
N ASP A 128 -3.52 -20.42 -5.87
CA ASP A 128 -3.59 -21.26 -7.05
C ASP A 128 -3.76 -20.41 -8.31
N ALA A 129 -3.87 -21.06 -9.47
CA ALA A 129 -4.02 -20.34 -10.74
C ALA A 129 -5.31 -19.50 -10.80
N LYS A 130 -6.38 -19.90 -10.10
CA LYS A 130 -7.63 -19.11 -10.05
C LYS A 130 -7.45 -17.88 -9.19
N ASP A 131 -6.82 -18.03 -8.03
CA ASP A 131 -6.49 -16.94 -7.13
C ASP A 131 -5.59 -15.90 -7.80
N SER A 132 -4.52 -16.35 -8.46
CA SER A 132 -3.61 -15.47 -9.21
C SER A 132 -4.34 -14.79 -10.38
N GLN A 133 -5.16 -15.49 -11.16
CA GLN A 133 -5.95 -14.88 -12.24
C GLN A 133 -6.89 -13.80 -11.71
N HIS A 134 -7.60 -14.09 -10.62
CA HIS A 134 -8.51 -13.13 -10.01
C HIS A 134 -7.77 -11.87 -9.54
N CYS A 135 -6.69 -12.03 -8.77
CA CYS A 135 -5.95 -10.91 -8.21
C CYS A 135 -5.16 -10.12 -9.25
N ASP A 136 -4.40 -10.78 -10.13
CA ASP A 136 -3.49 -10.08 -11.03
C ASP A 136 -4.15 -9.56 -12.30
N LYS A 137 -5.35 -10.04 -12.63
CA LYS A 137 -6.07 -9.60 -13.82
C LYS A 137 -7.42 -8.97 -13.49
N GLU A 138 -8.37 -9.77 -13.00
CA GLU A 138 -9.77 -9.33 -12.89
C GLU A 138 -9.92 -8.15 -11.92
N LEU A 139 -9.31 -8.27 -10.74
CA LEU A 139 -9.36 -7.26 -9.69
C LEU A 139 -8.65 -5.96 -10.10
N ARG A 140 -7.45 -6.06 -10.68
CA ARG A 140 -6.73 -4.89 -11.21
C ARG A 140 -7.52 -4.22 -12.32
N GLU A 141 -8.03 -4.97 -13.29
CA GLU A 141 -8.84 -4.41 -14.39
C GLU A 141 -10.09 -3.70 -13.87
N PHE A 142 -10.75 -4.25 -12.85
CA PHE A 142 -11.91 -3.64 -12.22
C PHE A 142 -11.55 -2.28 -11.59
N TYR A 143 -10.49 -2.22 -10.79
CA TYR A 143 -10.04 -0.97 -10.15
C TYR A 143 -9.49 0.05 -11.14
N PHE A 144 -8.77 -0.38 -12.18
CA PHE A 144 -8.32 0.52 -13.25
C PHE A 144 -9.49 1.19 -13.97
N LYS A 145 -10.52 0.41 -14.34
CA LYS A 145 -11.72 0.94 -15.01
C LYS A 145 -12.54 1.83 -14.09
N GLY A 146 -12.61 1.50 -12.80
CA GLY A 146 -13.32 2.27 -11.79
C GLY A 146 -12.59 3.52 -11.31
N SER A 147 -11.32 3.71 -11.69
CA SER A 147 -10.44 4.72 -11.09
C SER A 147 -10.38 4.60 -9.55
N VAL A 148 -10.32 3.37 -9.06
CA VAL A 148 -10.22 3.07 -7.62
C VAL A 148 -8.75 2.86 -7.28
N TYR A 149 -8.23 3.61 -6.31
CA TYR A 149 -6.81 3.62 -5.97
C TYR A 149 -6.56 3.36 -4.48
N SER A 150 -5.31 3.05 -4.12
CA SER A 150 -4.95 2.84 -2.71
C SER A 150 -5.09 4.14 -1.92
N THR A 151 -5.69 4.07 -0.74
CA THR A 151 -5.88 5.21 0.18
C THR A 151 -4.56 5.83 0.63
N ILE A 152 -3.44 5.12 0.49
CA ILE A 152 -2.11 5.66 0.80
C ILE A 152 -1.71 6.86 -0.09
N TYR A 153 -2.41 7.01 -1.22
CA TYR A 153 -2.23 8.12 -2.15
C TYR A 153 -3.34 9.16 -2.06
N ASP A 154 -4.29 8.98 -1.13
CA ASP A 154 -5.26 10.02 -0.85
C ASP A 154 -4.52 11.20 -0.23
N VAL A 155 -4.50 12.31 -0.97
CA VAL A 155 -3.97 13.56 -0.47
C VAL A 155 -5.05 14.12 0.46
N GLU A 156 -5.06 13.67 1.72
CA GLU A 156 -5.76 14.41 2.75
C GLU A 156 -5.11 15.78 2.82
N VAL A 157 -5.87 16.83 2.48
CA VAL A 157 -5.53 18.18 2.86
C VAL A 157 -5.49 18.14 4.38
N ALA A 158 -4.29 18.13 4.95
CA ALA A 158 -4.12 18.32 6.38
C ALA A 158 -4.82 19.64 6.72
N ASN A 159 -6.02 19.56 7.27
CA ASN A 159 -6.62 20.68 7.95
C ASN A 159 -5.76 20.86 9.19
N GLU A 160 -4.79 21.77 9.10
CA GLU A 160 -4.15 22.36 10.26
C GLU A 160 -5.26 23.06 11.06
N ASP A 161 -5.70 22.43 12.14
CA ASP A 161 -6.40 23.11 13.25
C ASP A 161 -5.40 23.91 14.10
#